data_AF-A0A2J7QKF2-F1
#
_entry.id   AF-A0A2J7QKF2-F1
#
_cell.length_a   1.000
_cell.length_b   1.000
_cell.length_c   1.000
_cell.angle_alpha   90.00
_cell.angle_beta   90.00
_cell.angle_gamma   90.00
#
_symmetry.space_group_name_H-M   'P 1'
#
loop_
_entity.id
_entity.type
_entity.pdbx_description
1 polymer ?
#
loop_
_entity_poly.entity_id
_entity_poly.type
_entity_poly.pdbx_seq_one_letter_code
_entity_poly.pdbx_strand_id
1 'polypeptide(L)'
;MDPEVMQDEVPYPFQMVIEELLSQESSTNSLANDAFGMVDNVLGEGSVAFPRQNLTKDTVIAELDNLEYYEKISLAFLLYDDVNYILQRLMIAESARLAGSLIQPDLLSPWIRTQRDGLWENKLLEALCIIQNYQILQKLGCNAESEKSRFLPRSPESSLFVNCMRKALYHVCESLDSDGLKKLLRYVKEDYRLFQKGVELQSFDPEYMEVNLLYWSSRGYISLGDKDGRGVDVHRLKTQLKTMGETTLVEKLESAEKATVNALGMNQPDADTVRISSLG
;
A
#
# COMPACT_ATOMS: atom_id res chain seq x y z
N MET A 1 -31.08 34.65 17.52
CA MET A 1 -29.81 33.92 17.72
C MET A 1 -29.86 32.78 16.73
N ASP A 2 -29.36 33.02 15.53
CA ASP A 2 -29.23 31.98 14.51
C ASP A 2 -28.01 31.12 14.86
N PRO A 3 -28.09 29.79 14.73
CA PRO A 3 -26.92 28.95 14.81
C PRO A 3 -26.15 29.10 13.50
N GLU A 4 -24.96 29.70 13.57
CA GLU A 4 -23.99 29.61 12.48
C GLU A 4 -23.70 28.13 12.23
N VAL A 5 -24.19 27.64 11.08
CA VAL A 5 -23.75 26.39 10.49
C VAL A 5 -22.26 26.57 10.20
N MET A 6 -21.39 26.00 11.04
CA MET A 6 -19.99 25.79 10.68
C MET A 6 -20.00 24.95 9.42
N GLN A 7 -19.74 25.58 8.28
CA GLN A 7 -19.40 24.87 7.07
C GLN A 7 -18.07 24.19 7.35
N ASP A 8 -18.07 22.86 7.38
CA ASP A 8 -16.89 22.03 7.49
C ASP A 8 -16.00 22.28 6.27
N GLU A 9 -15.16 23.31 6.34
CA GLU A 9 -14.17 23.57 5.30
C GLU A 9 -13.08 22.50 5.40
N VAL A 10 -13.13 21.56 4.45
CA VAL A 10 -12.03 20.63 4.17
C VAL A 10 -10.74 21.45 4.03
N PRO A 11 -9.64 21.11 4.75
CA PRO A 11 -8.42 21.90 4.64
C PRO A 11 -7.94 21.90 3.18
N TYR A 12 -7.68 23.10 2.66
CA TYR A 12 -7.44 23.38 1.25
C TYR A 12 -6.50 22.41 0.51
N PRO A 13 -5.39 21.91 1.11
CA PRO A 13 -4.53 20.95 0.44
C PRO A 13 -5.24 19.64 0.05
N PHE A 14 -6.09 19.11 0.93
CA PHE A 14 -6.81 17.85 0.70
C PHE A 14 -7.89 17.99 -0.36
N GLN A 15 -8.64 19.09 -0.31
CA GLN A 15 -9.69 19.36 -1.30
C GLN A 15 -9.11 19.42 -2.72
N MET A 16 -7.98 20.10 -2.90
CA MET A 16 -7.31 20.20 -4.20
C MET A 16 -6.86 18.83 -4.73
N VAL A 17 -6.37 17.95 -3.86
CA VAL A 17 -5.97 16.59 -4.26
C VAL A 17 -7.18 15.73 -4.61
N ILE A 18 -8.27 15.81 -3.84
CA ILE A 18 -9.50 15.07 -4.12
C ILE A 18 -10.09 15.51 -5.47
N GLU A 19 -10.20 16.81 -5.72
CA GLU A 19 -10.69 17.36 -6.99
C GLU A 19 -9.82 16.94 -8.16
N GLU A 20 -8.49 16.94 -7.98
CA GLU A 20 -7.59 16.51 -9.02
C GLU A 20 -7.71 15.00 -9.31
N LEU A 21 -7.78 14.14 -8.29
CA LEU A 21 -7.96 12.71 -8.48
C LEU A 21 -9.28 12.40 -9.21
N LEU A 22 -10.37 13.07 -8.83
CA LEU A 22 -11.67 12.95 -9.51
C LEU A 22 -11.62 13.41 -10.97
N SER A 23 -10.85 14.45 -11.27
CA SER A 23 -10.66 14.93 -12.66
C SER A 23 -9.91 13.90 -13.53
N GLN A 24 -8.94 13.17 -12.95
CA GLN A 24 -8.18 12.12 -13.63
C GLN A 24 -9.05 10.88 -13.91
N GLU A 25 -9.97 10.52 -13.02
CA GLU A 25 -10.93 9.43 -13.23
C GLU A 25 -11.94 9.73 -14.36
N SER A 26 -12.41 10.97 -14.46
CA SER A 26 -13.32 11.37 -15.54
C SER A 26 -12.69 11.28 -16.95
N SER A 27 -11.37 11.44 -17.04
CA SER A 27 -10.61 11.39 -18.30
C SER A 27 -10.28 9.95 -18.74
N THR A 28 -10.18 9.01 -17.78
CA THR A 28 -9.83 7.59 -18.03
C THR A 28 -11.07 6.73 -18.32
N ASN A 29 -12.25 7.11 -17.83
CA ASN A 29 -13.52 6.43 -18.10
C ASN A 29 -13.97 6.49 -19.58
N SER A 30 -13.34 7.31 -20.43
CA SER A 30 -13.59 7.29 -21.88
C SER A 30 -12.84 6.19 -22.64
N LEU A 31 -11.86 5.51 -22.02
CA LEU A 31 -11.00 4.52 -22.67
C LEU A 31 -11.07 3.11 -22.03
N ALA A 32 -11.64 2.98 -20.83
CA ALA A 32 -11.62 1.72 -20.06
C ALA A 32 -12.82 0.78 -20.29
N ASN A 33 -13.86 1.20 -21.02
CA ASN A 33 -15.07 0.39 -21.21
C ASN A 33 -14.94 -0.79 -22.19
N ASP A 34 -13.80 -0.96 -22.87
CA ASP A 34 -13.61 -1.99 -23.91
C ASP A 34 -12.72 -3.19 -23.49
N ALA A 35 -12.26 -3.28 -22.23
CA ALA A 35 -11.21 -4.25 -21.86
C ALA A 35 -11.51 -5.19 -20.67
N PHE A 36 -12.75 -5.33 -20.22
CA PHE A 36 -13.11 -6.33 -19.19
C PHE A 36 -13.92 -7.48 -19.78
N GLY A 37 -13.23 -8.36 -20.50
CA GLY A 37 -13.77 -9.65 -20.95
C GLY A 37 -12.64 -10.63 -21.21
N MET A 38 -12.63 -11.73 -20.44
CA MET A 38 -11.77 -12.91 -20.57
C MET A 38 -10.33 -12.74 -20.05
N VAL A 39 -10.05 -13.18 -18.82
CA VAL A 39 -9.12 -14.30 -18.53
C VAL A 39 -9.44 -14.84 -17.12
N ASP A 40 -10.10 -15.99 -17.04
CA ASP A 40 -10.05 -16.85 -15.86
C ASP A 40 -10.04 -18.29 -16.38
N ASN A 41 -8.85 -18.91 -16.35
CA ASN A 41 -8.58 -20.35 -16.31
C ASN A 41 -7.17 -20.63 -16.81
N VAL A 42 -6.15 -20.39 -15.98
CA VAL A 42 -4.97 -21.28 -15.86
C VAL A 42 -4.32 -20.99 -14.50
N LEU A 43 -4.65 -21.78 -13.47
CA LEU A 43 -3.73 -22.02 -12.37
C LEU A 43 -3.58 -23.53 -12.24
N GLY A 44 -2.49 -24.03 -12.82
CA GLY A 44 -2.07 -25.41 -12.76
C GLY A 44 -1.61 -25.80 -11.37
N GLU A 45 -1.75 -27.09 -11.10
CA GLU A 45 -1.51 -27.79 -9.85
C GLU A 45 -0.04 -27.68 -9.40
N GLY A 46 0.16 -26.98 -8.29
CA GLY A 46 1.46 -26.86 -7.60
C GLY A 46 1.44 -25.93 -6.39
N SER A 47 0.26 -25.54 -5.89
CA SER A 47 0.12 -24.54 -4.85
C SER A 47 0.54 -25.09 -3.50
N VAL A 48 1.52 -24.42 -2.87
CA VAL A 48 1.81 -24.57 -1.43
C VAL A 48 0.53 -24.25 -0.68
N ALA A 49 -0.12 -25.27 -0.12
CA ALA A 49 -1.36 -25.10 0.63
C ALA A 49 -1.09 -24.28 1.89
N PHE A 50 -1.44 -22.99 1.85
CA PHE A 50 -1.42 -22.15 3.03
C PHE A 50 -2.60 -22.51 3.95
N PRO A 51 -2.38 -22.58 5.28
CA PRO A 51 -3.47 -22.84 6.21
C PRO A 51 -4.52 -21.73 6.08
N ARG A 52 -5.74 -22.11 5.69
CA ARG A 52 -6.89 -21.20 5.74
C ARG A 52 -7.31 -21.03 7.18
N GLN A 53 -7.38 -19.79 7.64
CA GLN A 53 -8.04 -19.50 8.90
C GLN A 53 -9.51 -19.27 8.57
N ASN A 54 -10.45 -19.96 9.22
CA ASN A 54 -11.88 -19.73 8.97
C ASN A 54 -12.32 -18.41 9.63
N LEU A 55 -11.85 -17.27 9.10
CA LEU A 55 -12.19 -15.94 9.55
C LEU A 55 -13.46 -15.48 8.83
N THR A 56 -14.49 -15.11 9.58
CA THR A 56 -15.64 -14.46 8.96
C THR A 56 -15.33 -12.98 8.75
N LYS A 57 -15.76 -12.43 7.60
CA LYS A 57 -15.56 -11.02 7.27
C LYS A 57 -16.13 -10.08 8.33
N ASP A 58 -17.27 -10.42 8.90
CA ASP A 58 -17.93 -9.60 9.92
C ASP A 58 -17.13 -9.55 11.23
N THR A 59 -16.60 -10.69 11.68
CA THR A 59 -15.69 -10.73 12.83
C THR A 59 -14.43 -9.89 12.57
N VAL A 60 -13.84 -10.02 11.39
CA VAL A 60 -12.64 -9.26 11.03
C VAL A 60 -12.92 -7.75 11.05
N ILE A 61 -14.00 -7.32 10.40
CA ILE A 61 -14.39 -5.90 10.35
C ILE A 61 -14.57 -5.34 11.76
N ALA A 62 -15.30 -6.06 12.63
CA ALA A 62 -15.53 -5.63 14.01
C ALA A 62 -14.23 -5.47 14.81
N GLU A 63 -13.23 -6.34 14.57
CA GLU A 63 -11.93 -6.20 15.24
C GLU A 63 -11.11 -5.03 14.68
N LEU A 64 -11.14 -4.79 13.37
CA LEU A 64 -10.43 -3.69 12.71
C LEU A 64 -11.00 -2.32 13.06
N ASP A 65 -12.27 -2.22 13.46
CA ASP A 65 -12.86 -0.96 13.92
C ASP A 65 -12.14 -0.40 15.16
N ASN A 66 -11.59 -1.27 16.01
CA ASN A 66 -10.87 -0.90 17.23
C ASN A 66 -9.45 -0.37 17.00
N LEU A 67 -8.96 -0.37 15.76
CA LEU A 67 -7.62 0.13 15.44
C LEU A 67 -7.52 1.63 15.62
N GLU A 68 -6.34 2.07 16.05
CA GLU A 68 -5.99 3.49 16.06
C GLU A 68 -5.87 4.02 14.62
N TYR A 69 -6.00 5.34 14.45
CA TYR A 69 -6.08 5.94 13.12
C TYR A 69 -4.82 5.70 12.29
N TYR A 70 -3.62 5.81 12.87
CA TYR A 70 -2.37 5.53 12.16
C TYR A 70 -2.28 4.05 11.74
N GLU A 71 -2.76 3.11 12.56
CA GLU A 71 -2.78 1.69 12.21
C GLU A 71 -3.70 1.42 11.01
N LYS A 72 -4.85 2.12 10.93
CA LYS A 72 -5.75 2.05 9.77
C LYS A 72 -5.09 2.60 8.51
N ILE A 73 -4.27 3.66 8.63
CA ILE A 73 -3.48 4.20 7.51
C ILE A 73 -2.43 3.19 7.03
N SER A 74 -1.64 2.63 7.95
CA SER A 74 -0.61 1.65 7.58
C SER A 74 -1.22 0.39 6.97
N LEU A 75 -2.34 -0.12 7.49
CA LEU A 75 -3.06 -1.23 6.86
C LEU A 75 -3.62 -0.87 5.48
N ALA A 76 -4.23 0.30 5.34
CA ALA A 76 -4.73 0.77 4.05
C ALA A 76 -3.60 0.81 3.00
N PHE A 77 -2.43 1.32 3.38
CA PHE A 77 -1.24 1.36 2.55
C PHE A 77 -0.74 -0.04 2.17
N LEU A 78 -0.79 -1.03 3.06
CA LEU A 78 -0.30 -2.39 2.77
C LEU A 78 -1.32 -3.25 1.98
N LEU A 79 -2.61 -2.99 2.13
CA LEU A 79 -3.69 -3.85 1.62
C LEU A 79 -4.21 -3.46 0.23
N TYR A 80 -4.39 -2.17 -0.03
CA TYR A 80 -5.00 -1.68 -1.27
C TYR A 80 -4.00 -1.60 -2.41
N ASP A 81 -4.26 -2.29 -3.51
CA ASP A 81 -3.35 -2.28 -4.67
C ASP A 81 -3.49 -1.00 -5.52
N ASP A 82 -4.70 -0.45 -5.62
CA ASP A 82 -4.96 0.81 -6.34
C ASP A 82 -4.58 2.03 -5.49
N VAL A 83 -3.54 2.73 -5.94
CA VAL A 83 -2.97 3.91 -5.28
C VAL A 83 -3.94 5.08 -5.25
N ASN A 84 -4.60 5.39 -6.37
CA ASN A 84 -5.44 6.57 -6.48
C ASN A 84 -6.73 6.40 -5.67
N TYR A 85 -7.31 5.20 -5.73
CA TYR A 85 -8.47 4.84 -4.94
C TYR A 85 -8.18 5.00 -3.44
N ILE A 86 -7.10 4.39 -2.92
CA ILE A 86 -6.84 4.47 -1.48
C ILE A 86 -6.41 5.87 -1.04
N LEU A 87 -5.63 6.57 -1.86
CA LEU A 87 -5.23 7.95 -1.59
C LEU A 87 -6.46 8.85 -1.46
N GLN A 88 -7.42 8.78 -2.39
CA GLN A 88 -8.64 9.57 -2.31
C GLN A 88 -9.40 9.33 -0.99
N ARG A 89 -9.54 8.07 -0.58
CA ARG A 89 -10.23 7.72 0.67
C ARG A 89 -9.50 8.23 1.91
N LEU A 90 -8.17 8.16 1.90
CA LEU A 90 -7.34 8.74 2.96
C LEU A 90 -7.43 10.25 3.01
N MET A 91 -7.50 10.94 1.86
CA MET A 91 -7.72 12.40 1.83
C MET A 91 -9.09 12.78 2.42
N ILE A 92 -10.14 12.02 2.13
CA ILE A 92 -11.47 12.24 2.72
C ILE A 92 -11.44 12.00 4.23
N ALA A 93 -10.79 10.93 4.68
CA ALA A 93 -10.65 10.60 6.10
C ALA A 93 -9.88 11.70 6.86
N GLU A 94 -8.76 12.13 6.31
CA GLU A 94 -7.91 13.15 6.92
C GLU A 94 -8.61 14.52 6.96
N SER A 95 -9.37 14.86 5.91
CA SER A 95 -10.21 16.04 5.87
C SER A 95 -11.27 16.03 6.97
N ALA A 96 -11.99 14.91 7.13
CA ALA A 96 -12.99 14.75 8.17
C ALA A 96 -12.37 14.82 9.57
N ARG A 97 -11.19 14.22 9.77
CA ARG A 97 -10.42 14.29 11.02
C ARG A 97 -10.04 15.72 11.38
N LEU A 98 -9.52 16.49 10.42
CA LEU A 98 -9.10 17.87 10.64
C LEU A 98 -10.27 18.83 10.85
N ALA A 99 -11.43 18.55 10.25
CA ALA A 99 -12.68 19.25 10.52
C ALA A 99 -13.30 18.89 11.89
N GLY A 100 -12.72 17.94 12.63
CA GLY A 100 -13.25 17.50 13.92
C GLY A 100 -14.51 16.64 13.81
N SER A 101 -14.74 16.00 12.66
CA SER A 101 -15.88 15.11 12.45
C SER A 101 -15.86 13.95 13.45
N LEU A 102 -17.00 13.75 14.11
CA LEU A 102 -17.22 12.59 14.98
C LEU A 102 -17.32 11.27 14.20
N ILE A 103 -17.63 11.34 12.89
CA ILE A 103 -17.73 10.19 12.00
C ILE A 103 -16.49 10.18 11.11
N GLN A 104 -15.62 9.21 11.35
CA GLN A 104 -14.45 8.96 10.52
C GLN A 104 -14.83 8.00 9.38
N PRO A 105 -14.44 8.28 8.12
CA PRO A 105 -14.65 7.37 7.01
C PRO A 105 -14.02 6.00 7.27
N ASP A 106 -14.79 4.95 7.01
CA ASP A 106 -14.36 3.57 7.20
C ASP A 106 -13.36 3.15 6.12
N LEU A 107 -12.08 3.05 6.44
CA LEU A 107 -11.03 2.75 5.47
C LEU A 107 -10.96 1.26 5.09
N LEU A 108 -11.26 0.33 6.00
CA LEU A 108 -10.85 -1.08 5.84
C LEU A 108 -12.02 -2.01 5.48
N SER A 109 -13.24 -1.78 5.97
CA SER A 109 -14.34 -2.69 5.68
C SER A 109 -14.68 -2.79 4.20
N PRO A 110 -14.61 -1.71 3.40
CA PRO A 110 -14.83 -1.81 1.97
C PRO A 110 -13.81 -2.73 1.30
N TRP A 111 -12.54 -2.68 1.70
CA TRP A 111 -11.52 -3.61 1.21
C TRP A 111 -11.93 -5.05 1.49
N ILE A 112 -12.26 -5.39 2.74
CA ILE A 112 -12.64 -6.75 3.15
C ILE A 112 -13.86 -7.26 2.37
N ARG A 113 -14.87 -6.39 2.19
CA ARG A 113 -16.12 -6.75 1.52
C ARG A 113 -15.91 -7.05 0.04
N THR A 114 -15.00 -6.36 -0.65
CA THR A 114 -14.75 -6.59 -2.08
C THR A 114 -13.95 -7.87 -2.38
N GLN A 115 -13.24 -8.43 -1.40
CA GLN A 115 -12.42 -9.63 -1.61
C GLN A 115 -13.28 -10.85 -1.92
N ARG A 116 -12.93 -11.62 -2.95
CA ARG A 116 -13.69 -12.81 -3.38
C ARG A 116 -12.93 -14.12 -3.20
N ASP A 117 -11.61 -14.06 -3.17
CA ASP A 117 -10.75 -15.23 -2.95
C ASP A 117 -10.62 -15.55 -1.46
N GLY A 118 -9.89 -16.61 -1.13
CA GLY A 118 -9.49 -16.92 0.25
C GLY A 118 -8.07 -16.43 0.58
N LEU A 119 -7.47 -15.60 -0.27
CA LEU A 119 -6.09 -15.13 -0.11
C LEU A 119 -6.03 -13.83 0.69
N TRP A 120 -7.10 -13.02 0.65
CA TRP A 120 -7.17 -11.78 1.42
C TRP A 120 -6.95 -11.95 2.92
N GLU A 121 -7.38 -13.08 3.51
CA GLU A 121 -7.15 -13.39 4.92
C GLU A 121 -5.66 -13.39 5.21
N ASN A 122 -4.88 -14.10 4.38
CA ASN A 122 -3.43 -14.17 4.54
C ASN A 122 -2.74 -12.82 4.28
N LYS A 123 -3.23 -12.03 3.31
CA LYS A 123 -2.73 -10.66 3.08
C LYS A 123 -2.98 -9.76 4.28
N LEU A 124 -4.15 -9.85 4.91
CA LEU A 124 -4.48 -9.12 6.12
C LEU A 124 -3.61 -9.55 7.30
N LEU A 125 -3.46 -10.86 7.53
CA LEU A 125 -2.65 -11.39 8.63
C LEU A 125 -1.17 -11.01 8.49
N GLU A 126 -0.65 -11.03 7.26
CA GLU A 126 0.70 -10.55 6.97
C GLU A 126 0.83 -9.05 7.24
N ALA A 127 -0.13 -8.23 6.79
CA ALA A 127 -0.14 -6.79 7.05
C ALA A 127 -0.20 -6.47 8.55
N LEU A 128 -1.04 -7.18 9.31
CA LEU A 128 -1.10 -7.06 10.78
C LEU A 128 0.23 -7.45 11.45
N CYS A 129 0.92 -8.47 10.92
CA CYS A 129 2.26 -8.84 11.39
C CYS A 129 3.29 -7.76 11.09
N ILE A 130 3.22 -7.13 9.91
CA ILE A 130 4.11 -6.05 9.47
C ILE A 130 3.98 -4.84 10.39
N ILE A 131 2.77 -4.39 10.69
CA ILE A 131 2.52 -3.28 11.62
C ILE A 131 2.64 -3.69 13.11
N GLN A 132 3.01 -4.95 13.37
CA GLN A 132 3.21 -5.51 14.71
C GLN A 132 1.96 -5.45 15.62
N ASN A 133 0.75 -5.37 15.05
CA ASN A 133 -0.48 -5.43 15.82
C ASN A 133 -0.87 -6.88 16.16
N TYR A 134 -0.12 -7.46 17.09
CA TYR A 134 -0.34 -8.82 17.57
C TYR A 134 -1.58 -8.95 18.45
N GLN A 135 -2.11 -7.84 18.96
CA GLN A 135 -3.33 -7.85 19.77
C GLN A 135 -4.54 -8.22 18.91
N ILE A 136 -4.71 -7.56 17.76
CA ILE A 136 -5.79 -7.90 16.82
C ILE A 136 -5.59 -9.32 16.26
N LEU A 137 -4.36 -9.72 15.93
CA LEU A 137 -4.08 -11.11 15.51
C LEU A 137 -4.54 -12.13 16.55
N GLN A 138 -4.28 -11.90 17.83
CA GLN A 138 -4.74 -12.80 18.91
C GLN A 138 -6.27 -12.82 19.02
N LYS A 139 -6.95 -11.68 18.88
CA LYS A 139 -8.42 -11.61 18.89
C LYS A 139 -9.05 -12.35 17.71
N LEU A 140 -8.37 -12.38 16.57
CA LEU A 140 -8.75 -13.20 15.41
C LEU A 140 -8.43 -14.71 15.60
N GLY A 141 -7.90 -15.11 16.76
CA GLY A 141 -7.59 -16.50 17.08
C GLY A 141 -6.24 -16.98 16.54
N CYS A 142 -5.36 -16.07 16.11
CA CYS A 142 -4.05 -16.40 15.56
C CYS A 142 -3.00 -16.57 16.66
N ASN A 143 -2.02 -17.45 16.43
CA ASN A 143 -0.80 -17.48 17.23
C ASN A 143 0.24 -16.52 16.66
N ALA A 144 0.57 -15.46 17.39
CA ALA A 144 1.48 -14.42 16.92
C ALA A 144 2.89 -14.95 16.57
N GLU A 145 3.44 -15.91 17.31
CA GLU A 145 4.77 -16.45 17.03
C GLU A 145 4.77 -17.32 15.77
N SER A 146 3.72 -18.11 15.56
CA SER A 146 3.52 -18.85 14.32
C SER A 146 3.43 -17.91 13.12
N GLU A 147 2.62 -16.86 13.18
CA GLU A 147 2.47 -15.92 12.06
C GLU A 147 3.74 -15.09 11.83
N LYS A 148 4.48 -14.71 12.88
CA LYS A 148 5.81 -14.07 12.73
C LYS A 148 6.79 -14.97 11.99
N SER A 149 6.85 -16.24 12.36
CA SER A 149 7.75 -17.22 11.72
C SER A 149 7.37 -17.47 10.25
N ARG A 150 6.07 -17.37 9.94
CA ARG A 150 5.52 -17.58 8.60
C ARG A 150 5.73 -16.38 7.69
N PHE A 151 5.43 -15.17 8.16
CA PHE A 151 5.43 -13.95 7.32
C PHE A 151 6.72 -13.14 7.39
N LEU A 152 7.60 -13.44 8.35
CA LEU A 152 8.88 -12.73 8.53
C LEU A 152 8.70 -11.21 8.47
N PRO A 153 7.85 -10.60 9.32
CA PRO A 153 7.40 -9.22 9.15
C PRO A 153 8.54 -8.18 9.16
N ARG A 154 9.68 -8.51 9.77
CA ARG A 154 10.88 -7.66 9.88
C ARG A 154 11.88 -7.79 8.73
N SER A 155 11.60 -8.65 7.75
CA SER A 155 12.42 -8.83 6.54
C SER A 155 11.70 -8.17 5.36
N PRO A 156 12.04 -6.92 4.99
CA PRO A 156 11.42 -6.19 3.88
C PRO A 156 11.40 -6.95 2.54
N GLU A 157 12.44 -7.73 2.29
CA GLU A 157 12.67 -8.50 1.07
C GLU A 157 11.88 -9.82 1.00
N SER A 158 11.24 -10.23 2.10
CA SER A 158 10.48 -11.48 2.17
C SER A 158 9.03 -11.17 2.45
N SER A 159 8.15 -11.32 1.47
CA SER A 159 6.71 -11.11 1.61
C SER A 159 5.96 -12.17 0.80
N LEU A 160 4.85 -12.68 1.32
CA LEU A 160 4.10 -13.77 0.68
C LEU A 160 2.85 -13.28 -0.05
N PHE A 161 2.16 -12.29 0.50
CA PHE A 161 0.87 -11.79 0.06
C PHE A 161 0.84 -10.26 -0.06
N VAL A 162 1.60 -9.55 0.77
CA VAL A 162 1.78 -8.09 0.68
C VAL A 162 2.88 -7.78 -0.34
N ASN A 163 2.73 -6.71 -1.12
CA ASN A 163 3.76 -6.26 -2.05
C ASN A 163 5.08 -5.93 -1.29
N CYS A 164 6.19 -6.56 -1.68
CA CYS A 164 7.49 -6.40 -1.02
C CYS A 164 7.95 -4.93 -0.97
N MET A 165 7.70 -4.16 -2.03
CA MET A 165 8.07 -2.75 -2.07
C MET A 165 7.26 -1.92 -1.08
N ARG A 166 5.95 -2.17 -0.96
CA ARG A 166 5.11 -1.53 0.07
C ARG A 166 5.58 -1.89 1.47
N LYS A 167 5.84 -3.16 1.75
CA LYS A 167 6.43 -3.60 3.03
C LYS A 167 7.75 -2.87 3.32
N ALA A 168 8.65 -2.80 2.34
CA ALA A 168 9.94 -2.14 2.51
C ALA A 168 9.82 -0.63 2.75
N LEU A 169 8.91 0.05 2.05
CA LEU A 169 8.65 1.46 2.26
C LEU A 169 8.00 1.74 3.62
N TYR A 170 7.11 0.86 4.10
CA TYR A 170 6.60 0.93 5.46
C TYR A 170 7.75 0.85 6.48
N HIS A 171 8.70 -0.08 6.30
CA HIS A 171 9.89 -0.14 7.16
C HIS A 171 10.77 1.11 7.08
N VAL A 172 10.80 1.82 5.94
CA VAL A 172 11.49 3.12 5.85
C VAL A 172 10.78 4.15 6.72
N CYS A 173 9.45 4.21 6.69
CA CYS A 173 8.66 5.09 7.55
C CYS A 173 8.93 4.83 9.04
N GLU A 174 8.93 3.56 9.45
CA GLU A 174 9.18 3.15 10.85
C GLU A 174 10.63 3.33 11.31
N SER A 175 11.59 3.35 10.39
CA SER A 175 13.02 3.46 10.74
C SER A 175 13.49 4.89 10.92
N LEU A 176 12.77 5.87 10.37
CA LEU A 176 13.12 7.28 10.46
C LEU A 176 12.42 7.91 11.66
N ASP A 177 13.15 8.70 12.44
CA ASP A 177 12.53 9.53 13.48
C ASP A 177 11.81 10.75 12.87
N SER A 178 11.13 11.54 13.70
CA SER A 178 10.40 12.74 13.26
C SER A 178 11.28 13.69 12.43
N ASP A 179 12.55 13.86 12.81
CA ASP A 179 13.45 14.79 12.13
C ASP A 179 13.93 14.21 10.78
N GLY A 180 14.16 12.90 10.74
CA GLY A 180 14.42 12.13 9.53
C GLY A 180 13.26 12.22 8.53
N LEU A 181 12.03 12.02 8.99
CA LEU A 181 10.82 12.13 8.15
C LEU A 181 10.64 13.54 7.59
N LYS A 182 10.79 14.58 8.42
CA LYS A 182 10.74 15.99 7.98
C LYS A 182 11.85 16.31 6.98
N LYS A 183 13.06 15.81 7.21
CA LYS A 183 14.21 15.98 6.29
C LYS A 183 13.94 15.29 4.95
N LEU A 184 13.40 14.08 4.96
CA LEU A 184 13.03 13.34 3.76
C LEU A 184 11.97 14.10 2.94
N LEU A 185 10.90 14.57 3.60
CA LEU A 185 9.85 15.38 2.96
C LEU A 185 10.42 16.62 2.27
N ARG A 186 11.35 17.33 2.94
CA ARG A 186 12.00 18.51 2.34
C ARG A 186 12.80 18.15 1.09
N TYR A 187 13.63 17.11 1.16
CA TYR A 187 14.45 16.69 0.01
C TYR A 187 13.61 16.22 -1.17
N VAL A 188 12.55 15.45 -0.91
CA VAL A 188 11.62 15.02 -1.97
C VAL A 188 10.91 16.21 -2.60
N LYS A 189 10.46 17.20 -1.81
CA LYS A 189 9.86 18.43 -2.33
C LYS A 189 10.82 19.22 -3.22
N GLU A 190 12.05 19.41 -2.76
CA GLU A 190 13.07 20.16 -3.50
C GLU A 190 13.42 19.46 -4.83
N ASP A 191 13.61 18.14 -4.81
CA ASP A 191 13.89 17.33 -5.99
C ASP A 191 12.69 17.29 -6.97
N TYR A 192 11.47 17.13 -6.45
CA TYR A 192 10.25 17.15 -7.27
C TYR A 192 10.06 18.50 -7.98
N ARG A 193 10.29 19.62 -7.27
CA ARG A 193 10.21 20.96 -7.87
C ARG A 193 11.18 21.12 -9.04
N LEU A 194 12.39 20.57 -8.94
CA LEU A 194 13.36 20.57 -10.03
C LEU A 194 12.91 19.65 -11.18
N PHE A 195 12.42 18.47 -10.84
CA PHE A 195 11.95 17.46 -11.79
C PHE A 195 10.75 17.93 -12.62
N GLN A 196 9.76 18.57 -11.99
CA GLN A 196 8.51 19.03 -12.63
C GLN A 196 8.52 20.51 -13.00
N LYS A 197 9.70 21.11 -13.20
CA LYS A 197 9.87 22.49 -13.70
C LYS A 197 9.10 23.55 -12.89
N GLY A 198 9.15 23.44 -11.56
CA GLY A 198 8.60 24.44 -10.64
C GLY A 198 7.24 24.09 -10.03
N VAL A 199 6.63 22.94 -10.38
CA VAL A 199 5.43 22.47 -9.69
C VAL A 199 5.77 22.07 -8.25
N GLU A 200 5.02 22.61 -7.28
CA GLU A 200 5.20 22.27 -5.88
C GLU A 200 4.49 20.96 -5.53
N LEU A 201 5.20 20.09 -4.82
CA LEU A 201 4.62 18.89 -4.24
C LEU A 201 4.03 19.24 -2.87
N GLN A 202 2.76 18.91 -2.65
CA GLN A 202 2.19 19.01 -1.31
C GLN A 202 2.90 18.05 -0.34
N SER A 203 2.84 18.36 0.96
CA SER A 203 3.16 17.39 2.00
C SER A 203 2.04 17.30 3.00
N PHE A 204 1.84 16.09 3.49
CA PHE A 204 0.98 15.77 4.60
C PHE A 204 1.81 15.61 5.87
N ASP A 205 1.13 15.41 6.99
CA ASP A 205 1.77 15.19 8.29
C ASP A 205 2.86 14.10 8.18
N PRO A 206 4.10 14.36 8.64
CA PRO A 206 5.15 13.35 8.70
C PRO A 206 4.76 12.09 9.47
N GLU A 207 3.84 12.20 10.45
CA GLU A 207 3.34 11.04 11.22
C GLU A 207 2.51 10.07 10.35
N TYR A 208 2.00 10.52 9.20
CA TYR A 208 1.24 9.72 8.24
C TYR A 208 2.04 9.57 6.93
N MET A 209 3.29 9.13 7.04
CA MET A 209 4.22 9.09 5.92
C MET A 209 3.75 8.22 4.75
N GLU A 210 2.96 7.18 5.01
CA GLU A 210 2.33 6.33 3.99
C GLU A 210 1.41 7.13 3.07
N VAL A 211 0.72 8.15 3.59
CA VAL A 211 -0.10 9.07 2.77
C VAL A 211 0.78 9.87 1.82
N ASN A 212 1.93 10.35 2.30
CA ASN A 212 2.92 11.03 1.46
C ASN A 212 3.45 10.09 0.37
N LEU A 213 3.77 8.83 0.69
CA LEU A 213 4.22 7.84 -0.29
C LEU A 213 3.18 7.57 -1.39
N LEU A 214 1.91 7.40 -1.01
CA LEU A 214 0.81 7.24 -1.96
C LEU A 214 0.66 8.45 -2.87
N TYR A 215 0.75 9.66 -2.30
CA TYR A 215 0.70 10.90 -3.06
C TYR A 215 1.89 11.03 -4.01
N TRP A 216 3.11 10.70 -3.57
CA TRP A 216 4.29 10.71 -4.45
C TRP A 216 4.13 9.73 -5.60
N SER A 217 3.48 8.59 -5.36
CA SER A 217 3.16 7.63 -6.41
C SER A 217 2.12 8.15 -7.40
N SER A 218 1.05 8.80 -6.95
CA SER A 218 0.04 9.40 -7.87
C SER A 218 0.61 10.55 -8.70
N ARG A 219 1.71 11.17 -8.23
CA ARG A 219 2.46 12.22 -8.94
C ARG A 219 3.59 11.70 -9.82
N GLY A 220 3.79 10.39 -9.89
CA GLY A 220 4.86 9.77 -10.66
C GLY A 220 6.26 10.12 -10.17
N TYR A 221 6.40 10.54 -8.91
CA TYR A 221 7.71 10.73 -8.28
C TYR A 221 8.37 9.38 -7.92
N ILE A 222 7.53 8.45 -7.48
CA ILE A 222 7.83 7.03 -7.34
C ILE A 222 6.75 6.22 -8.05
N SER A 223 6.97 4.92 -8.22
CA SER A 223 5.96 3.95 -8.62
C SER A 223 6.02 2.76 -7.67
N LEU A 224 4.87 2.42 -7.07
CA LEU A 224 4.73 1.25 -6.18
C LEU A 224 4.52 -0.07 -6.94
N GLY A 225 4.39 0.01 -8.27
CA GLY A 225 4.07 -1.11 -9.14
C GLY A 225 2.67 -1.68 -8.91
N ASP A 226 2.36 -2.75 -9.64
CA ASP A 226 1.11 -3.51 -9.47
C ASP A 226 1.18 -4.47 -8.26
N LYS A 227 0.14 -5.30 -8.09
CA LYS A 227 0.07 -6.29 -7.00
C LYS A 227 1.25 -7.27 -6.98
N ASP A 228 1.83 -7.56 -8.15
CA ASP A 228 2.99 -8.46 -8.31
C ASP A 228 4.31 -7.66 -8.30
N GLY A 229 4.21 -6.34 -8.08
CA GLY A 229 5.29 -5.37 -8.04
C GLY A 229 5.97 -5.10 -9.40
N ARG A 230 5.29 -5.41 -10.51
CA ARG A 230 5.73 -4.94 -11.83
C ARG A 230 5.61 -3.43 -11.93
N GLY A 231 6.62 -2.79 -12.51
CA GLY A 231 6.64 -1.34 -12.70
C GLY A 231 7.01 -0.54 -11.45
N VAL A 232 7.53 -1.18 -10.40
CA VAL A 232 8.14 -0.48 -9.26
C VAL A 232 9.29 0.41 -9.75
N ASP A 233 9.29 1.67 -9.33
CA ASP A 233 10.40 2.61 -9.51
C ASP A 233 10.51 3.51 -8.27
N VAL A 234 11.57 3.31 -7.50
CA VAL A 234 11.87 4.10 -6.30
C VAL A 234 13.25 4.76 -6.41
N HIS A 235 13.80 4.93 -7.61
CA HIS A 235 15.17 5.41 -7.82
C HIS A 235 15.40 6.81 -7.23
N ARG A 236 14.45 7.73 -7.43
CA ARG A 236 14.53 9.10 -6.88
C ARG A 236 14.50 9.10 -5.37
N LEU A 237 13.60 8.31 -4.77
CA LEU A 237 13.53 8.16 -3.32
C LEU A 237 14.83 7.58 -2.74
N LYS A 238 15.38 6.53 -3.36
CA LYS A 238 16.69 5.98 -2.98
C LYS A 238 17.79 7.05 -3.02
N THR A 239 17.75 7.95 -4.00
CA THR A 239 18.71 9.06 -4.11
C THR A 239 18.58 10.02 -2.93
N GLN A 240 17.36 10.36 -2.51
CA GLN A 240 17.16 11.23 -1.35
C GLN A 240 17.60 10.57 -0.04
N LEU A 241 17.32 9.28 0.14
CA LEU A 241 17.80 8.50 1.29
C LEU A 241 19.34 8.44 1.34
N LYS A 242 20.01 8.27 0.18
CA LYS A 242 21.49 8.35 0.11
C LYS A 242 22.00 9.72 0.54
N THR A 243 21.37 10.81 0.10
CA THR A 243 21.72 12.18 0.50
C THR A 243 21.54 12.40 2.01
N MET A 244 20.59 11.71 2.64
CA MET A 244 20.39 11.74 4.09
C MET A 244 21.43 10.94 4.88
N GLY A 245 22.16 10.02 4.24
CA GLY A 245 23.07 9.07 4.88
C GLY A 245 22.45 7.70 5.16
N GLU A 246 21.20 7.47 4.75
CA GLU A 246 20.39 6.27 5.06
C GLU A 246 20.71 5.08 4.15
N THR A 247 22.00 4.72 4.08
CA THR A 247 22.52 3.66 3.18
C THR A 247 21.90 2.29 3.47
N THR A 248 21.66 1.95 4.74
CA THR A 248 21.05 0.68 5.14
C THR A 248 19.59 0.56 4.68
N LEU A 249 18.84 1.68 4.69
CA LEU A 249 17.47 1.71 4.17
C LEU A 249 17.45 1.54 2.64
N VAL A 250 18.44 2.11 1.96
CA VAL A 250 18.59 1.95 0.52
C VAL A 250 18.88 0.50 0.13
N GLU A 251 19.78 -0.18 0.85
CA GLU A 251 20.08 -1.60 0.63
C GLU A 251 18.84 -2.50 0.81
N LYS A 252 18.01 -2.19 1.81
CA LYS A 252 16.72 -2.89 2.02
C LYS A 252 15.75 -2.67 0.86
N LEU A 253 15.62 -1.43 0.37
CA LEU A 253 14.78 -1.13 -0.80
C LEU A 253 15.28 -1.84 -2.06
N GLU A 254 16.59 -1.85 -2.30
CA GLU A 254 17.19 -2.56 -3.43
C GLU A 254 16.98 -4.09 -3.33
N SER A 255 17.03 -4.65 -2.12
CA SER A 255 16.74 -6.07 -1.89
C SER A 255 15.26 -6.39 -2.14
N ALA A 256 14.35 -5.54 -1.70
CA ALA A 256 12.91 -5.70 -1.96
C ALA A 256 12.55 -5.55 -3.44
N GLU A 257 13.21 -4.64 -4.16
CA GLU A 257 13.06 -4.48 -5.60
C GLU A 257 13.50 -5.74 -6.35
N LYS A 258 14.64 -6.33 -5.97
CA LYS A 258 15.12 -7.61 -6.53
C LYS A 258 14.21 -8.78 -6.20
N ALA A 259 13.71 -8.86 -4.97
CA ALA A 259 12.80 -9.92 -4.53
C ALA A 259 11.50 -9.90 -5.35
N THR A 260 10.97 -8.71 -5.61
CA THR A 260 9.82 -8.48 -6.49
C THR A 260 10.07 -9.02 -7.91
N VAL A 261 11.24 -8.72 -8.50
CA VAL A 261 11.61 -9.20 -9.84
C VAL A 261 11.78 -10.73 -9.89
N ASN A 262 12.37 -11.33 -8.86
CA ASN A 262 12.61 -12.77 -8.82
C ASN A 262 11.32 -13.60 -8.63
N ALA A 263 10.36 -13.10 -7.84
CA ALA A 263 9.05 -13.74 -7.69
C ALA A 263 8.28 -13.82 -9.02
N LEU A 264 8.49 -12.87 -9.93
CA LEU A 264 7.92 -12.87 -11.27
C LEU A 264 8.57 -13.90 -12.21
N GLY A 265 9.88 -14.15 -12.04
CA GLY A 265 10.64 -15.11 -12.85
C GLY A 265 10.30 -16.58 -12.58
N MET A 266 9.79 -16.91 -11.39
CA MET A 266 9.38 -18.28 -11.04
C MET A 266 8.01 -18.70 -11.56
N ASN A 267 7.24 -17.77 -12.16
CA ASN A 267 5.91 -18.04 -12.74
C ASN A 267 5.92 -18.16 -14.27
N GLN A 268 7.08 -18.14 -14.94
CA GLN A 268 7.18 -18.49 -16.35
C GLN A 268 7.45 -20.00 -16.48
N PRO A 269 6.57 -20.79 -17.11
CA PRO A 269 6.91 -22.16 -17.44
C PRO A 269 8.08 -22.16 -18.43
N ASP A 270 9.16 -22.87 -18.09
CA ASP A 270 10.30 -23.08 -18.96
C ASP A 270 9.83 -23.54 -20.34
N ALA A 271 9.95 -22.65 -21.33
CA ALA A 271 9.57 -22.89 -22.72
C ALA A 271 10.39 -24.01 -23.40
N ASP A 272 11.36 -24.60 -22.70
CA ASP A 272 12.23 -25.65 -23.20
C ASP A 272 11.76 -27.08 -22.88
N THR A 273 10.67 -27.26 -22.14
CA THR A 273 10.20 -28.63 -21.78
C THR A 273 9.22 -29.25 -22.79
N VAL A 274 8.76 -28.52 -23.83
CA VAL A 274 7.73 -29.03 -24.78
C VAL A 274 8.32 -29.64 -26.06
N ARG A 275 9.65 -29.83 -26.19
CA ARG A 275 10.26 -30.38 -27.43
C ARG A 275 10.76 -31.83 -27.36
N ILE A 276 10.37 -32.63 -26.38
CA ILE A 276 10.71 -34.07 -26.37
C ILE A 276 9.51 -34.93 -25.95
N SER A 277 8.43 -34.91 -26.74
CA SER A 277 7.42 -35.99 -26.69
C SER A 277 6.61 -36.06 -27.99
N SER A 278 7.30 -36.04 -29.13
CA SER A 278 6.73 -36.38 -30.42
C SER A 278 7.78 -37.06 -31.28
N LEU A 279 8.14 -38.29 -30.90
CA LEU A 279 8.69 -39.35 -31.75
C LEU A 279 8.84 -40.62 -30.87
N GLY A 280 7.88 -41.53 -31.01
CA GLY A 280 7.81 -42.81 -30.32
C GLY A 280 6.46 -43.47 -30.54
#